data_AF-A0A8S3Z9L9-F1
#
_entry.id   AF-A0A8S3Z9L9-F1
#
_cell.length_a   1.000
_cell.length_b   1.000
_cell.length_c   1.000
_cell.angle_alpha   90.00
_cell.angle_beta   90.00
_cell.angle_gamma   90.00
#
_symmetry.space_group_name_H-M   'P 1'
#
loop_
_entity.id
_entity.type
_entity.pdbx_description
1 polymer ?
#
loop_
_entity_poly.entity_id
_entity_poly.type
_entity_poly.pdbx_seq_one_letter_code
_entity_poly.pdbx_strand_id
1 'polypeptide(L)'
;SPAVNRHKSHKMPLSTTSLVMLLAGASCVLQATGSVCPYNTTGCDCEDKVIYCEKLQVMPSLNTELDARNFTDLYITEGSLKSIPNGSLPAGLRTVTFINNPITEIREDVFINSAISLQEIVISSANLRQLPLALIKLTNLSSLKIDDTPLGTLPDDVLQHIGATLRSLTLTNVSLPAWPSGLSNFSLLTELYLDQNSLTVVPDSALIACKDVLRDLSLVSTGLTRVPKALSYLSALMFLDLSGNRFVDEFVFDSVFPSGSKLYKLTINLAGLTRIANFLSLTSLDKIYLNNNNISDPSVGSLPPSVTELYLVSNSLSLVPTCVAKISGLSTLDLTNNNISKIEPGTFPTSLQTLRVSYNKITNITPSDLPSSLSDLGLEFNQITEIQSQPFPTTLRYLHLNHNQLTRINTSSLPLNLRDLDLSFNKISEIVPDNFNPGLVHLYLSNNNLSSISNTTFQNLTRLVELRLDHNPILSIPDLAFFDLKSLTKLYLDNTDLTEIPTAIGDLSNIRGDLGGTVSLSAIESMICPCPKPVKLVNWVQSVTNIQGYCSNGFTISQYLLTECQIATTTVRETTTPHGNASVLGLSAVYIWGALFVLLSVRFFNN
;
A
#
# COMPACT_ATOMS: atom_id res chain seq x y z
N SER A 1 13.40 -9.88 4.46
CA SER A 1 12.98 -10.11 3.06
C SER A 1 11.62 -9.48 2.83
N PRO A 2 11.48 -8.59 1.84
CA PRO A 2 10.21 -8.53 1.12
C PRO A 2 10.44 -8.47 -0.39
N ALA A 3 9.90 -9.46 -1.09
CA ALA A 3 9.60 -9.40 -2.50
C ALA A 3 8.33 -10.22 -2.72
N VAL A 4 7.18 -9.56 -2.70
CA VAL A 4 5.97 -10.07 -3.36
C VAL A 4 5.35 -8.92 -4.13
N ASN A 5 5.47 -9.05 -5.44
CA ASN A 5 4.91 -8.21 -6.49
C ASN A 5 3.42 -7.91 -6.27
N ARG A 6 3.05 -6.63 -6.45
CA ARG A 6 1.71 -6.28 -6.93
C ARG A 6 1.85 -5.41 -8.18
N HIS A 7 1.67 -6.07 -9.32
CA HIS A 7 1.22 -5.43 -10.55
C HIS A 7 -0.12 -4.72 -10.28
N LYS A 8 -0.18 -3.40 -10.53
CA LYS A 8 -1.43 -2.69 -10.78
C LYS A 8 -1.54 -2.48 -12.28
N SER A 9 -2.39 -3.29 -12.91
CA SER A 9 -3.00 -3.03 -14.20
C SER A 9 -3.92 -1.80 -14.09
N HIS A 10 -3.67 -0.76 -14.88
CA HIS A 10 -4.66 0.29 -15.10
C HIS A 10 -5.75 -0.25 -16.05
N LYS A 11 -6.94 -0.50 -15.49
CA LYS A 11 -8.18 -0.65 -16.27
C LYS A 11 -8.97 0.66 -16.15
N MET A 12 -9.36 1.19 -17.31
CA MET A 12 -10.29 2.30 -17.53
C MET A 12 -11.65 2.06 -16.85
N PRO A 13 -12.42 3.12 -16.54
CA PRO A 13 -13.77 3.01 -16.00
C PRO A 13 -14.79 2.78 -17.13
N LEU A 14 -15.65 1.77 -16.97
CA LEU A 14 -16.87 1.59 -17.74
C LEU A 14 -18.06 2.06 -16.89
N SER A 15 -18.82 3.05 -17.37
CA SER A 15 -20.19 3.30 -16.92
C SER A 15 -21.17 2.60 -17.84
N THR A 16 -22.13 1.93 -17.22
CA THR A 16 -23.16 1.04 -17.75
C THR A 16 -24.33 1.74 -18.44
N THR A 17 -24.82 1.17 -19.56
CA THR A 17 -26.19 0.64 -19.69
C THR A 17 -26.35 -0.25 -20.93
N SER A 18 -27.01 -1.40 -20.72
CA SER A 18 -27.28 -2.49 -21.64
C SER A 18 -28.46 -2.22 -22.58
N LEU A 19 -28.46 -2.75 -23.82
CA LEU A 19 -29.28 -3.92 -24.22
C LEU A 19 -29.10 -4.31 -25.71
N VAL A 20 -28.87 -5.61 -25.90
CA VAL A 20 -29.00 -6.55 -27.04
C VAL A 20 -29.81 -6.11 -28.29
N MET A 21 -29.21 -6.23 -29.49
CA MET A 21 -29.72 -7.07 -30.60
C MET A 21 -28.74 -7.20 -31.78
N LEU A 22 -28.58 -8.43 -32.28
CA LEU A 22 -28.08 -8.73 -33.62
C LEU A 22 -29.03 -8.12 -34.67
N LEU A 23 -28.48 -7.45 -35.69
CA LEU A 23 -28.76 -7.68 -37.11
C LEU A 23 -28.00 -6.65 -37.99
N ALA A 24 -27.53 -7.14 -39.14
CA ALA A 24 -26.90 -6.36 -40.19
C ALA A 24 -27.86 -5.33 -40.80
N GLY A 25 -27.35 -4.16 -41.20
CA GLY A 25 -28.02 -3.26 -42.13
C GLY A 25 -27.90 -1.77 -41.84
N ALA A 26 -27.13 -1.09 -42.70
CA ALA A 26 -27.24 0.31 -43.12
C ALA A 26 -27.13 1.45 -42.08
N SER A 27 -26.02 2.19 -42.24
CA SER A 27 -25.90 3.66 -42.25
C SER A 27 -26.77 4.49 -41.30
N CYS A 28 -26.12 5.14 -40.33
CA CYS A 28 -26.37 6.56 -40.11
C CYS A 28 -25.13 7.27 -39.55
N VAL A 29 -24.77 8.36 -40.21
CA VAL A 29 -23.60 9.22 -40.02
C VAL A 29 -23.86 10.15 -38.84
N LEU A 30 -22.92 10.18 -37.89
CA LEU A 30 -22.67 11.32 -37.00
C LEU A 30 -21.16 11.57 -36.99
N GLN A 31 -20.75 12.56 -37.79
CA GLN A 31 -19.37 13.02 -37.94
C GLN A 31 -18.90 13.70 -36.63
N ALA A 32 -18.10 12.99 -35.86
CA ALA A 32 -16.95 13.61 -35.21
C ALA A 32 -15.80 13.55 -36.21
N THR A 33 -15.17 14.67 -36.53
CA THR A 33 -13.98 14.74 -37.38
C THR A 33 -12.79 14.11 -36.64
N GLY A 34 -12.78 12.79 -36.49
CA GLY A 34 -11.61 12.03 -36.07
C GLY A 34 -10.66 11.94 -37.25
N SER A 35 -9.51 12.59 -37.15
CA SER A 35 -8.40 12.36 -38.07
C SER A 35 -8.03 10.88 -38.04
N VAL A 36 -8.28 10.16 -39.13
CA VAL A 36 -7.83 8.78 -39.29
C VAL A 36 -6.32 8.77 -39.12
N CYS A 37 -5.81 7.94 -38.20
CA CYS A 37 -4.37 7.79 -38.00
C CYS A 37 -3.70 7.43 -39.34
N PRO A 38 -2.77 8.24 -39.86
CA PRO A 38 -2.18 8.00 -41.16
C PRO A 38 -1.25 6.79 -41.17
N TYR A 39 -0.89 6.26 -39.99
CA TYR A 39 0.06 5.16 -39.83
C TYR A 39 -0.60 3.79 -39.55
N ASN A 40 -1.92 3.67 -39.57
CA ASN A 40 -2.65 2.42 -39.26
C ASN A 40 -2.23 1.21 -40.11
N THR A 41 -1.81 1.43 -41.35
CA THR A 41 -1.35 0.36 -42.25
C THR A 41 0.09 -0.10 -41.97
N THR A 42 0.81 0.61 -41.09
CA THR A 42 2.21 0.36 -40.76
C THR A 42 2.42 -0.34 -39.41
N GLY A 43 1.34 -0.76 -38.75
CA GLY A 43 1.39 -1.35 -37.41
C GLY A 43 1.50 -0.33 -36.28
N CYS A 44 1.12 0.92 -36.56
CA CYS A 44 1.05 2.00 -35.58
C CYS A 44 -0.38 2.53 -35.47
N ASP A 45 -0.78 2.94 -34.28
CA ASP A 45 -2.03 3.65 -34.00
C ASP A 45 -1.73 5.08 -33.53
N CYS A 46 -2.73 5.95 -33.57
CA CYS A 46 -2.60 7.34 -33.16
C CYS A 46 -3.73 7.74 -32.22
N GLU A 47 -3.37 8.41 -31.12
CA GLU A 47 -4.32 9.06 -30.22
C GLU A 47 -3.83 10.48 -29.97
N ASP A 48 -4.69 11.47 -30.24
CA ASP A 48 -4.35 12.89 -30.21
C ASP A 48 -3.09 13.25 -31.03
N LYS A 49 -1.98 13.59 -30.36
CA LYS A 49 -0.68 13.94 -30.96
C LYS A 49 0.38 12.87 -30.73
N VAL A 50 -0.04 11.67 -30.35
CA VAL A 50 0.84 10.55 -30.00
C VAL A 50 0.72 9.46 -31.04
N ILE A 51 1.87 8.90 -31.43
CA ILE A 51 1.98 7.71 -32.29
C ILE A 51 2.42 6.54 -31.41
N TYR A 52 1.68 5.44 -31.45
CA TYR A 52 2.01 4.20 -30.77
C TYR A 52 2.27 3.09 -31.78
N CYS A 53 3.46 2.52 -31.78
CA CYS A 53 3.82 1.40 -32.64
C CYS A 53 4.23 0.21 -31.77
N GLU A 54 3.58 -0.94 -31.97
CA GLU A 54 3.89 -2.15 -31.23
C GLU A 54 4.29 -3.28 -32.19
N LYS A 55 5.18 -4.18 -31.73
CA LYS A 55 5.51 -5.41 -32.46
C LYS A 55 6.09 -5.18 -33.86
N LEU A 56 6.71 -4.02 -34.09
CA LEU A 56 7.34 -3.69 -35.35
C LEU A 56 8.53 -4.62 -35.63
N GLN A 57 8.61 -5.12 -36.86
CA GLN A 57 9.77 -5.86 -37.37
C GLN A 57 10.71 -4.99 -38.21
N VAL A 58 10.15 -3.98 -38.88
CA VAL A 58 10.86 -3.01 -39.72
C VAL A 58 10.33 -1.63 -39.38
N MET A 59 11.21 -0.63 -39.34
CA MET A 59 10.83 0.75 -39.04
C MET A 59 10.07 1.35 -40.23
N PRO A 60 8.82 1.81 -40.06
CA PRO A 60 8.10 2.51 -41.11
C PRO A 60 8.63 3.93 -41.31
N SER A 61 8.41 4.50 -42.49
CA SER A 61 8.66 5.91 -42.77
C SER A 61 7.51 6.75 -42.21
N LEU A 62 7.71 7.36 -41.03
CA LEU A 62 6.70 8.19 -40.37
C LEU A 62 6.81 9.67 -40.75
N ASN A 63 7.78 10.04 -41.58
CA ASN A 63 8.07 11.42 -41.95
C ASN A 63 7.39 11.87 -43.26
N THR A 64 6.74 10.97 -43.98
CA THR A 64 6.21 11.21 -45.34
C THR A 64 4.81 11.81 -45.34
N GLU A 65 4.12 11.81 -44.20
CA GLU A 65 2.74 12.27 -44.09
C GLU A 65 2.63 13.80 -44.00
N LEU A 66 1.62 14.37 -44.66
CA LEU A 66 1.36 15.82 -44.67
C LEU A 66 1.18 16.38 -43.25
N ASP A 67 0.57 15.60 -42.35
CA ASP A 67 0.29 15.97 -40.97
C ASP A 67 1.37 15.47 -39.97
N ALA A 68 2.50 14.93 -40.45
CA ALA A 68 3.57 14.40 -39.59
C ALA A 68 4.11 15.44 -38.58
N ARG A 69 3.97 16.74 -38.86
CA ARG A 69 4.36 17.83 -37.94
C ARG A 69 3.44 17.99 -36.72
N ASN A 70 2.24 17.42 -36.75
CA ASN A 70 1.26 17.58 -35.68
C ASN A 70 1.51 16.62 -34.50
N PHE A 71 2.24 15.53 -34.75
CA PHE A 71 2.59 14.54 -33.73
C PHE A 71 3.80 15.00 -32.92
N THR A 72 3.66 14.92 -31.59
CA THR A 72 4.68 15.37 -30.62
C THR A 72 5.35 14.21 -29.91
N ASP A 73 4.72 13.04 -29.86
CA ASP A 73 5.23 11.92 -29.07
C ASP A 73 5.17 10.63 -29.89
N LEU A 74 6.24 9.85 -29.84
CA LEU A 74 6.34 8.57 -30.52
C LEU A 74 6.80 7.49 -29.55
N TYR A 75 6.00 6.42 -29.46
CA TYR A 75 6.29 5.24 -28.67
C TYR A 75 6.43 4.03 -29.57
N ILE A 76 7.57 3.36 -29.49
CA ILE A 76 7.84 2.11 -30.21
C ILE A 76 8.22 1.05 -29.20
N THR A 77 7.33 0.06 -29.02
CA THR A 77 7.44 -0.92 -27.94
C THR A 77 7.33 -2.36 -28.45
N GLU A 78 7.88 -3.29 -27.66
CA GLU A 78 7.62 -4.74 -27.79
C GLU A 78 7.84 -5.31 -29.20
N GLY A 79 8.95 -4.95 -29.85
CA GLY A 79 9.21 -5.26 -31.25
C GLY A 79 10.47 -6.08 -31.50
N SER A 80 10.81 -6.24 -32.78
CA SER A 80 12.02 -6.92 -33.26
C SER A 80 12.89 -5.99 -34.11
N LEU A 81 12.75 -4.67 -33.91
CA LEU A 81 13.52 -3.67 -34.64
C LEU A 81 15.01 -3.79 -34.32
N LYS A 82 15.82 -3.94 -35.37
CA LYS A 82 17.28 -4.01 -35.26
C LYS A 82 17.98 -2.69 -35.53
N SER A 83 17.35 -1.80 -36.30
CA SER A 83 17.94 -0.52 -36.71
C SER A 83 16.88 0.54 -36.93
N ILE A 84 17.21 1.80 -36.63
CA ILE A 84 16.38 2.96 -36.95
C ILE A 84 17.04 3.76 -38.11
N PRO A 85 16.42 3.79 -39.32
CA PRO A 85 17.00 4.42 -40.50
C PRO A 85 16.85 5.95 -40.51
N ASN A 86 17.68 6.62 -41.32
CA ASN A 86 17.66 8.07 -41.51
C ASN A 86 16.30 8.59 -41.95
N GLY A 87 15.95 9.78 -41.46
CA GLY A 87 14.74 10.47 -41.87
C GLY A 87 13.43 9.75 -41.53
N SER A 88 13.44 8.64 -40.80
CA SER A 88 12.22 7.86 -40.51
C SER A 88 11.26 8.56 -39.55
N LEU A 89 11.69 9.59 -38.83
CA LEU A 89 10.94 10.22 -37.75
C LEU A 89 10.21 11.52 -38.19
N PRO A 90 9.01 11.78 -37.66
CA PRO A 90 8.29 13.04 -37.88
C PRO A 90 9.03 14.27 -37.35
N ALA A 91 8.83 15.42 -37.99
CA ALA A 91 9.50 16.67 -37.61
C ALA A 91 8.96 17.31 -36.31
N GLY A 92 7.69 17.03 -35.96
CA GLY A 92 7.01 17.62 -34.80
C GLY A 92 7.41 17.05 -33.44
N LEU A 93 8.19 15.96 -33.43
CA LEU A 93 8.46 15.20 -32.21
C LEU A 93 9.18 16.01 -31.15
N ARG A 94 8.66 15.92 -29.93
CA ARG A 94 9.25 16.36 -28.67
C ARG A 94 9.77 15.19 -27.87
N THR A 95 9.09 14.05 -27.93
CA THR A 95 9.46 12.84 -27.20
C THR A 95 9.56 11.67 -28.16
N VAL A 96 10.60 10.85 -27.99
CA VAL A 96 10.69 9.55 -28.66
C VAL A 96 11.11 8.47 -27.67
N THR A 97 10.38 7.37 -27.68
CA THR A 97 10.55 6.25 -26.76
C THR A 97 10.71 4.94 -27.54
N PHE A 98 11.80 4.24 -27.29
CA PHE A 98 12.06 2.89 -27.79
C PHE A 98 12.19 1.93 -26.60
N ILE A 99 11.29 0.96 -26.47
CA ILE A 99 11.30 0.00 -25.35
C ILE A 99 11.23 -1.42 -25.92
N ASN A 100 12.00 -2.34 -25.34
CA ASN A 100 11.94 -3.77 -25.67
C ASN A 100 12.05 -4.03 -27.17
N ASN A 101 13.06 -3.40 -27.78
CA ASN A 101 13.42 -3.61 -29.18
C ASN A 101 14.93 -3.89 -29.25
N PRO A 102 15.38 -4.95 -29.96
CA PRO A 102 16.79 -5.34 -30.02
C PRO A 102 17.61 -4.43 -30.96
N ILE A 103 17.47 -3.11 -30.81
CA ILE A 103 18.10 -2.09 -31.66
C ILE A 103 19.60 -2.16 -31.46
N THR A 104 20.33 -2.39 -32.54
CA THR A 104 21.79 -2.42 -32.59
C THR A 104 22.38 -1.19 -33.26
N GLU A 105 21.57 -0.44 -34.02
CA GLU A 105 22.02 0.72 -34.78
C GLU A 105 20.93 1.82 -34.82
N ILE A 106 21.32 3.05 -34.52
CA ILE A 106 20.52 4.26 -34.79
C ILE A 106 21.34 5.11 -35.75
N ARG A 107 20.82 5.35 -36.96
CA ARG A 107 21.55 6.05 -38.02
C ARG A 107 21.69 7.55 -37.72
N GLU A 108 22.76 8.16 -38.23
CA GLU A 108 23.22 9.51 -37.85
C GLU A 108 22.23 10.65 -38.12
N ASP A 109 21.39 10.52 -39.15
CA ASP A 109 20.41 11.56 -39.53
C ASP A 109 18.98 11.15 -39.17
N VAL A 110 18.79 10.22 -38.22
CA VAL A 110 17.46 9.81 -37.77
C VAL A 110 16.65 11.00 -37.24
N PHE A 111 17.30 11.92 -36.52
CA PHE A 111 16.66 13.06 -35.86
C PHE A 111 16.71 14.36 -36.68
N ILE A 112 17.14 14.33 -37.94
CA ILE A 112 17.38 15.56 -38.72
C ILE A 112 16.13 16.45 -38.83
N ASN A 113 14.95 15.82 -38.93
CA ASN A 113 13.67 16.53 -39.05
C ASN A 113 13.17 17.09 -37.72
N SER A 114 13.54 16.47 -36.60
CA SER A 114 13.12 16.84 -35.24
C SER A 114 14.25 17.50 -34.43
N ALA A 115 15.34 17.90 -35.08
CA ALA A 115 16.57 18.39 -34.46
C ALA A 115 16.36 19.55 -33.46
N ILE A 116 15.39 20.42 -33.77
CA ILE A 116 15.06 21.61 -32.97
C ILE A 116 13.85 21.42 -32.05
N SER A 117 13.08 20.34 -32.22
CA SER A 117 11.83 20.11 -31.49
C SER A 117 11.98 19.05 -30.40
N LEU A 118 12.89 18.09 -30.58
CA LEU A 118 13.07 16.96 -29.69
C LEU A 118 13.68 17.41 -28.35
N GLN A 119 12.99 17.05 -27.26
CA GLN A 119 13.29 17.40 -25.88
C GLN A 119 13.65 16.18 -25.05
N GLU A 120 13.04 15.03 -25.33
CA GLU A 120 13.23 13.81 -24.56
C GLU A 120 13.45 12.59 -25.46
N ILE A 121 14.44 11.78 -25.10
CA ILE A 121 14.71 10.48 -25.71
C ILE A 121 14.76 9.43 -24.62
N VAL A 122 13.99 8.36 -24.79
CA VAL A 122 14.01 7.17 -23.94
C VAL A 122 14.37 5.94 -24.77
N ILE A 123 15.40 5.22 -24.36
CA ILE A 123 15.81 3.93 -24.96
C ILE A 123 15.95 2.91 -23.83
N SER A 124 15.15 1.85 -23.85
CA SER A 124 15.19 0.81 -22.82
C SER A 124 15.21 -0.58 -23.44
N SER A 125 16.02 -1.46 -22.87
CA SER A 125 16.16 -2.86 -23.31
C SER A 125 16.57 -2.97 -24.79
N ALA A 126 17.59 -2.20 -25.20
CA ALA A 126 18.17 -2.24 -26.54
C ALA A 126 19.54 -2.94 -26.56
N ASN A 127 20.10 -3.16 -27.75
CA ASN A 127 21.39 -3.81 -27.96
C ASN A 127 22.46 -2.84 -28.51
N LEU A 128 22.32 -1.54 -28.26
CA LEU A 128 23.28 -0.54 -28.68
C LEU A 128 24.62 -0.75 -27.95
N ARG A 129 25.72 -0.61 -28.68
CA ARG A 129 27.10 -0.78 -28.21
C ARG A 129 27.85 0.52 -27.97
N GLN A 130 27.19 1.65 -28.21
CA GLN A 130 27.70 3.00 -27.98
C GLN A 130 26.53 3.98 -28.05
N LEU A 131 26.73 5.16 -27.50
CA LEU A 131 25.77 6.25 -27.63
C LEU A 131 25.66 6.68 -29.12
N PRO A 132 24.45 6.89 -29.68
CA PRO A 132 24.31 7.24 -31.09
C PRO A 132 24.90 8.61 -31.44
N LEU A 133 25.70 8.68 -32.52
CA LEU A 133 26.23 9.95 -33.06
C LEU A 133 25.11 10.91 -33.51
N ALA A 134 23.92 10.38 -33.82
CA ALA A 134 22.75 11.17 -34.19
C ALA A 134 22.34 12.23 -33.15
N LEU A 135 22.73 12.05 -31.88
CA LEU A 135 22.45 13.01 -30.81
C LEU A 135 23.15 14.36 -31.03
N ILE A 136 24.24 14.42 -31.82
CA ILE A 136 24.95 15.67 -32.16
C ILE A 136 24.09 16.62 -33.02
N LYS A 137 22.98 16.13 -33.60
CA LYS A 137 22.06 16.98 -34.36
C LYS A 137 21.07 17.74 -33.47
N LEU A 138 20.93 17.37 -32.20
CA LEU A 138 19.85 17.83 -31.34
C LEU A 138 20.25 19.09 -30.58
N THR A 139 19.51 20.18 -30.77
CA THR A 139 19.85 21.48 -30.16
C THR A 139 19.00 21.81 -28.93
N ASN A 140 17.94 21.05 -28.66
CA ASN A 140 16.97 21.32 -27.59
C ASN A 140 16.74 20.12 -26.66
N LEU A 141 17.57 19.08 -26.74
CA LEU A 141 17.44 17.89 -25.91
C LEU A 141 17.66 18.25 -24.43
N SER A 142 16.65 18.06 -23.61
CA SER A 142 16.67 18.35 -22.17
C SER A 142 16.71 17.10 -21.30
N SER A 143 16.23 15.96 -21.81
CA SER A 143 16.21 14.68 -21.09
C SER A 143 16.72 13.54 -22.00
N LEU A 144 17.66 12.75 -21.48
CA LEU A 144 18.13 11.53 -22.13
C LEU A 144 18.12 10.39 -21.13
N LYS A 145 17.33 9.36 -21.41
CA LYS A 145 17.21 8.16 -20.59
C LYS A 145 17.57 6.93 -21.40
N ILE A 146 18.59 6.20 -20.96
CA ILE A 146 19.00 4.93 -21.53
C ILE A 146 19.14 3.90 -20.42
N ASP A 147 18.33 2.84 -20.47
CA ASP A 147 18.36 1.76 -19.50
C ASP A 147 18.55 0.40 -20.18
N ASP A 148 19.18 -0.54 -19.46
CA ASP A 148 19.31 -1.94 -19.86
C ASP A 148 19.84 -2.11 -21.30
N THR A 149 20.85 -1.32 -21.65
CA THR A 149 21.43 -1.25 -22.99
C THR A 149 22.95 -1.21 -22.89
N PRO A 150 23.70 -2.20 -23.41
CA PRO A 150 25.13 -2.37 -23.12
C PRO A 150 26.03 -1.41 -23.93
N LEU A 151 25.95 -0.11 -23.64
CA LEU A 151 26.68 0.96 -24.31
C LEU A 151 28.20 0.84 -24.16
N GLY A 152 28.69 0.35 -23.02
CA GLY A 152 30.14 0.29 -22.76
C GLY A 152 30.77 1.68 -22.64
N THR A 153 31.24 2.25 -23.76
CA THR A 153 31.89 3.58 -23.79
C THR A 153 30.95 4.68 -24.30
N LEU A 154 31.10 5.88 -23.75
CA LEU A 154 30.38 7.07 -24.20
C LEU A 154 31.33 7.98 -25.00
N PRO A 155 31.01 8.34 -26.26
CA PRO A 155 31.83 9.25 -27.07
C PRO A 155 31.85 10.68 -26.47
N ASP A 156 33.05 11.23 -26.27
CA ASP A 156 33.22 12.56 -25.64
C ASP A 156 32.63 13.70 -26.49
N ASP A 157 32.66 13.59 -27.82
CA ASP A 157 32.08 14.57 -28.75
C ASP A 157 30.55 14.64 -28.64
N VAL A 158 29.89 13.49 -28.54
CA VAL A 158 28.44 13.42 -28.30
C VAL A 158 28.10 14.03 -26.94
N LEU A 159 28.83 13.65 -25.88
CA LEU A 159 28.63 14.17 -24.53
C LEU A 159 28.87 15.69 -24.45
N GLN A 160 29.89 16.20 -25.14
CA GLN A 160 30.16 17.64 -25.21
C GLN A 160 29.01 18.40 -25.85
N HIS A 161 28.39 17.86 -26.91
CA HIS A 161 27.27 18.49 -27.59
C HIS A 161 26.02 18.53 -26.71
N ILE A 162 25.56 17.36 -26.24
CA ILE A 162 24.31 17.26 -25.47
C ILE A 162 24.43 17.87 -24.06
N GLY A 163 25.65 17.93 -23.49
CA GLY A 163 25.90 18.53 -22.19
C GLY A 163 25.54 20.02 -22.11
N ALA A 164 25.51 20.72 -23.25
CA ALA A 164 25.13 22.12 -23.32
C ALA A 164 23.62 22.37 -23.07
N THR A 165 22.78 21.35 -23.23
CA THR A 165 21.31 21.49 -23.19
C THR A 165 20.65 20.59 -22.15
N LEU A 166 21.25 19.44 -21.83
CA LEU A 166 20.66 18.44 -20.95
C LEU A 166 20.49 18.93 -19.52
N ARG A 167 19.32 18.59 -18.97
CA ARG A 167 18.91 18.81 -17.58
C ARG A 167 18.75 17.50 -16.81
N SER A 168 18.38 16.42 -17.49
CA SER A 168 18.27 15.09 -16.91
C SER A 168 19.04 14.07 -17.76
N LEU A 169 19.89 13.28 -17.11
CA LEU A 169 20.63 12.19 -17.73
C LEU A 169 20.50 10.92 -16.88
N THR A 170 19.92 9.89 -17.48
CA THR A 170 19.77 8.56 -16.88
C THR A 170 20.46 7.53 -17.75
N LEU A 171 21.43 6.82 -17.17
CA LEU A 171 22.20 5.76 -17.81
C LEU A 171 22.23 4.54 -16.88
N THR A 172 21.13 3.79 -16.79
CA THR A 172 21.02 2.65 -15.85
C THR A 172 21.45 1.34 -16.51
N ASN A 173 22.31 0.56 -15.86
CA ASN A 173 22.70 -0.77 -16.35
C ASN A 173 23.20 -0.73 -17.81
N VAL A 174 23.98 0.29 -18.16
CA VAL A 174 24.52 0.46 -19.53
C VAL A 174 25.96 -0.05 -19.68
N SER A 175 26.45 -0.78 -18.67
CA SER A 175 27.79 -1.38 -18.64
C SER A 175 28.93 -0.34 -18.72
N LEU A 176 28.78 0.84 -18.10
CA LEU A 176 29.88 1.80 -18.04
C LEU A 176 31.07 1.22 -17.24
N PRO A 177 32.29 1.18 -17.81
CA PRO A 177 33.46 0.61 -17.15
C PRO A 177 34.11 1.57 -16.15
N ALA A 178 33.86 2.88 -16.26
CA ALA A 178 34.41 3.92 -15.42
C ALA A 178 33.54 5.20 -15.50
N TRP A 179 33.83 6.17 -14.64
CA TRP A 179 33.17 7.47 -14.67
C TRP A 179 33.38 8.18 -16.02
N PRO A 180 32.31 8.67 -16.69
CA PRO A 180 32.43 9.30 -17.99
C PRO A 180 33.04 10.71 -17.90
N SER A 181 34.19 10.92 -18.56
CA SER A 181 34.93 12.19 -18.57
C SER A 181 34.14 13.35 -19.17
N GLY A 182 33.35 13.10 -20.21
CA GLY A 182 32.54 14.12 -20.89
C GLY A 182 31.48 14.82 -20.02
N LEU A 183 31.19 14.32 -18.80
CA LEU A 183 30.28 14.98 -17.85
C LEU A 183 30.79 16.37 -17.39
N SER A 184 32.06 16.71 -17.64
CA SER A 184 32.60 18.04 -17.38
C SER A 184 31.92 19.18 -18.15
N ASN A 185 31.07 18.87 -19.14
CA ASN A 185 30.37 19.86 -19.96
C ASN A 185 28.92 20.14 -19.53
N PHE A 186 28.42 19.42 -18.53
CA PHE A 186 26.99 19.37 -18.18
C PHE A 186 26.59 20.46 -17.17
N SER A 187 26.70 21.73 -17.56
CA SER A 187 26.49 22.87 -16.66
C SER A 187 25.02 23.16 -16.29
N LEU A 188 24.08 22.56 -17.02
CA LEU A 188 22.62 22.71 -16.79
C LEU A 188 21.98 21.46 -16.16
N LEU A 189 22.77 20.43 -15.86
CA LEU A 189 22.29 19.14 -15.40
C LEU A 189 21.78 19.20 -13.96
N THR A 190 20.47 19.01 -13.79
CA THR A 190 19.78 19.02 -12.50
C THR A 190 19.59 17.62 -11.94
N GLU A 191 19.62 16.59 -12.79
CA GLU A 191 19.34 15.20 -12.42
C GLU A 191 20.34 14.26 -13.10
N LEU A 192 20.98 13.38 -12.32
CA LEU A 192 21.94 12.40 -12.82
C LEU A 192 21.72 11.03 -12.17
N TYR A 193 21.40 10.03 -12.97
CA TYR A 193 21.20 8.65 -12.54
C TYR A 193 22.17 7.74 -13.31
N LEU A 194 23.12 7.11 -12.60
CA LEU A 194 24.12 6.22 -13.18
C LEU A 194 24.06 4.81 -12.57
N ASP A 195 22.87 4.39 -12.19
CA ASP A 195 22.63 3.19 -11.41
C ASP A 195 23.06 1.90 -12.13
N GLN A 196 23.42 0.88 -11.37
CA GLN A 196 23.75 -0.47 -11.85
C GLN A 196 24.89 -0.49 -12.90
N ASN A 197 25.83 0.45 -12.81
CA ASN A 197 27.06 0.43 -13.59
C ASN A 197 28.27 -0.02 -12.75
N SER A 198 29.46 -0.14 -13.34
CA SER A 198 30.69 -0.52 -12.61
C SER A 198 31.53 0.70 -12.21
N LEU A 199 30.91 1.70 -11.57
CA LEU A 199 31.54 2.98 -11.21
C LEU A 199 32.19 2.94 -9.82
N THR A 200 33.19 2.07 -9.64
CA THR A 200 33.88 1.88 -8.34
C THR A 200 34.65 3.11 -7.85
N VAL A 201 35.01 4.02 -8.76
CA VAL A 201 35.73 5.27 -8.48
C VAL A 201 35.02 6.43 -9.17
N VAL A 202 34.70 7.46 -8.39
CA VAL A 202 34.21 8.76 -8.87
C VAL A 202 35.32 9.79 -8.68
N PRO A 203 35.88 10.38 -9.76
CA PRO A 203 36.92 11.40 -9.66
C PRO A 203 36.49 12.62 -8.83
N ASP A 204 37.41 13.25 -8.09
CA ASP A 204 37.09 14.44 -7.27
C ASP A 204 36.48 15.60 -8.11
N SER A 205 36.89 15.73 -9.38
CA SER A 205 36.39 16.75 -10.32
C SER A 205 35.11 16.37 -11.06
N ALA A 206 34.58 15.16 -10.85
CA ALA A 206 33.52 14.54 -11.63
C ALA A 206 32.26 15.39 -11.82
N LEU A 207 31.88 16.15 -10.79
CA LEU A 207 30.60 16.86 -10.71
C LEU A 207 30.79 18.39 -10.62
N ILE A 208 31.98 18.90 -10.93
CA ILE A 208 32.28 20.33 -10.77
C ILE A 208 31.48 21.22 -11.71
N ALA A 209 31.11 20.70 -12.89
CA ALA A 209 30.38 21.43 -13.91
C ALA A 209 28.93 21.73 -13.51
N CYS A 210 28.28 20.80 -12.80
CA CYS A 210 26.89 20.89 -12.36
C CYS A 210 26.75 21.24 -10.87
N LYS A 211 27.83 21.66 -10.20
CA LYS A 211 27.90 21.78 -8.74
C LYS A 211 26.83 22.67 -8.09
N ASP A 212 26.37 23.71 -8.81
CA ASP A 212 25.40 24.69 -8.31
C ASP A 212 23.97 24.43 -8.81
N VAL A 213 23.78 23.41 -9.66
CA VAL A 213 22.50 23.10 -10.31
C VAL A 213 22.01 21.68 -10.07
N LEU A 214 22.90 20.71 -9.81
CA LEU A 214 22.54 19.32 -9.60
C LEU A 214 21.73 19.16 -8.31
N ARG A 215 20.52 18.64 -8.43
CA ARG A 215 19.54 18.45 -7.35
C ARG A 215 19.42 16.98 -6.98
N ASP A 216 19.40 16.10 -7.97
CA ASP A 216 19.14 14.68 -7.77
C ASP A 216 20.31 13.87 -8.33
N LEU A 217 20.89 13.02 -7.47
CA LEU A 217 21.98 12.15 -7.84
C LEU A 217 21.72 10.72 -7.34
N SER A 218 21.79 9.77 -8.26
CA SER A 218 21.68 8.34 -7.95
C SER A 218 22.89 7.58 -8.47
N LEU A 219 23.52 6.82 -7.57
CA LEU A 219 24.66 5.94 -7.83
C LEU A 219 24.39 4.55 -7.26
N VAL A 220 23.16 4.05 -7.42
CA VAL A 220 22.70 2.78 -6.85
C VAL A 220 23.47 1.62 -7.47
N SER A 221 23.94 0.69 -6.65
CA SER A 221 24.61 -0.53 -7.11
C SER A 221 25.75 -0.27 -8.09
N THR A 222 26.53 0.79 -7.85
CA THR A 222 27.66 1.18 -8.72
C THR A 222 28.99 0.54 -8.32
N GLY A 223 29.01 -0.19 -7.20
CA GLY A 223 30.20 -0.83 -6.66
C GLY A 223 31.07 0.10 -5.82
N LEU A 224 30.52 1.23 -5.36
CA LEU A 224 31.24 2.15 -4.48
C LEU A 224 31.57 1.48 -3.14
N THR A 225 32.79 1.70 -2.67
CA THR A 225 33.23 1.28 -1.33
C THR A 225 33.39 2.43 -0.34
N ARG A 226 33.29 3.67 -0.84
CA ARG A 226 33.38 4.91 -0.07
C ARG A 226 32.47 5.96 -0.67
N VAL A 227 32.04 6.92 0.15
CA VAL A 227 31.30 8.09 -0.31
C VAL A 227 32.23 8.97 -1.16
N PRO A 228 31.85 9.34 -2.40
CA PRO A 228 32.69 10.17 -3.26
C PRO A 228 32.96 11.57 -2.69
N LYS A 229 34.22 12.02 -2.72
CA LYS A 229 34.58 13.40 -2.36
C LYS A 229 34.01 14.43 -3.34
N ALA A 230 33.71 14.04 -4.57
CA ALA A 230 33.05 14.90 -5.57
C ALA A 230 31.73 15.52 -5.06
N LEU A 231 31.05 14.87 -4.09
CA LEU A 231 29.84 15.41 -3.47
C LEU A 231 30.09 16.69 -2.67
N SER A 232 31.33 17.03 -2.32
CA SER A 232 31.68 18.20 -1.51
C SER A 232 31.43 19.54 -2.17
N TYR A 233 31.22 19.55 -3.48
CA TYR A 233 30.98 20.77 -4.23
C TYR A 233 29.49 21.02 -4.48
N LEU A 234 28.63 20.04 -4.21
CA LEU A 234 27.22 20.08 -4.62
C LEU A 234 26.37 20.93 -3.65
N SER A 235 26.25 22.21 -3.94
CA SER A 235 25.53 23.18 -3.09
C SER A 235 24.01 23.11 -3.25
N ALA A 236 23.54 22.60 -4.40
CA ALA A 236 22.13 22.50 -4.74
C ALA A 236 21.52 21.10 -4.55
N LEU A 237 22.31 20.11 -4.14
CA LEU A 237 21.85 18.72 -4.04
C LEU A 237 20.73 18.60 -2.99
N MET A 238 19.63 17.98 -3.39
CA MET A 238 18.40 17.81 -2.64
C MET A 238 18.15 16.32 -2.35
N PHE A 239 18.41 15.45 -3.32
CA PHE A 239 18.24 14.00 -3.19
C PHE A 239 19.52 13.25 -3.56
N LEU A 240 19.91 12.30 -2.71
CA LEU A 240 21.03 11.40 -2.93
C LEU A 240 20.63 9.96 -2.66
N ASP A 241 20.85 9.08 -3.65
CA ASP A 241 20.74 7.63 -3.49
C ASP A 241 22.09 6.94 -3.72
N LEU A 242 22.55 6.23 -2.69
CA LEU A 242 23.77 5.45 -2.67
C LEU A 242 23.48 3.97 -2.35
N SER A 243 22.24 3.52 -2.53
CA SER A 243 21.82 2.17 -2.18
C SER A 243 22.55 1.09 -2.98
N GLY A 244 22.62 -0.15 -2.48
CA GLY A 244 23.21 -1.29 -3.19
C GLY A 244 24.74 -1.25 -3.35
N ASN A 245 25.41 -0.28 -2.72
CA ASN A 245 26.87 -0.19 -2.68
C ASN A 245 27.45 -1.03 -1.52
N ARG A 246 28.77 -0.99 -1.31
CA ARG A 246 29.40 -1.77 -0.21
C ARG A 246 30.36 -0.89 0.58
N PHE A 247 29.80 -0.01 1.40
CA PHE A 247 30.60 0.92 2.20
C PHE A 247 31.34 0.18 3.31
N VAL A 248 32.61 0.52 3.48
CA VAL A 248 33.40 0.09 4.65
C VAL A 248 33.14 1.09 5.77
N ASP A 249 32.78 0.62 6.97
CA ASP A 249 32.25 1.44 8.08
C ASP A 249 33.17 2.56 8.58
N GLU A 250 34.42 2.62 8.14
CA GLU A 250 35.46 3.53 8.63
C GLU A 250 35.27 5.00 8.21
N PHE A 251 34.26 5.34 7.42
CA PHE A 251 34.14 6.68 6.83
C PHE A 251 33.08 7.59 7.47
N VAL A 252 33.43 8.87 7.62
CA VAL A 252 32.63 9.94 8.21
C VAL A 252 31.93 10.75 7.10
N PHE A 253 30.59 10.77 7.10
CA PHE A 253 29.80 11.56 6.14
C PHE A 253 29.90 13.08 6.41
N ASP A 254 30.14 13.49 7.66
CA ASP A 254 30.11 14.91 8.07
C ASP A 254 31.10 15.82 7.32
N SER A 255 32.21 15.27 6.82
CA SER A 255 33.25 16.05 6.11
C SER A 255 33.10 16.04 4.60
N VAL A 256 32.13 15.32 4.05
CA VAL A 256 31.96 15.25 2.60
C VAL A 256 31.15 16.43 2.10
N PHE A 257 30.03 16.77 2.72
CA PHE A 257 29.10 17.73 2.15
C PHE A 257 29.47 19.18 2.47
N PRO A 258 29.16 20.13 1.58
CA PRO A 258 29.41 21.53 1.85
C PRO A 258 28.55 22.03 3.03
N SER A 259 29.08 23.00 3.77
CA SER A 259 28.29 23.72 4.79
C SER A 259 27.05 24.36 4.14
N GLY A 260 25.88 24.19 4.75
CA GLY A 260 24.62 24.68 4.19
C GLY A 260 24.06 23.81 3.05
N SER A 261 24.48 22.54 2.97
CA SER A 261 23.91 21.54 2.05
C SER A 261 22.38 21.54 2.12
N LYS A 262 21.73 21.49 0.95
CA LYS A 262 20.27 21.43 0.79
C LYS A 262 19.73 19.99 0.77
N LEU A 263 20.58 19.01 1.08
CA LEU A 263 20.22 17.60 1.01
C LEU A 263 19.10 17.32 2.01
N TYR A 264 17.89 17.07 1.50
CA TYR A 264 16.71 16.80 2.33
C TYR A 264 16.39 15.32 2.38
N LYS A 265 16.80 14.52 1.38
CA LYS A 265 16.54 13.08 1.33
C LYS A 265 17.82 12.30 1.00
N LEU A 266 18.16 11.35 1.87
CA LEU A 266 19.31 10.45 1.74
C LEU A 266 18.88 8.99 1.80
N THR A 267 19.28 8.21 0.81
CA THR A 267 18.99 6.77 0.73
C THR A 267 20.29 5.99 0.64
N ILE A 268 20.51 5.07 1.58
CA ILE A 268 21.69 4.20 1.65
C ILE A 268 21.22 2.79 2.03
N ASN A 269 20.27 2.25 1.28
CA ASN A 269 19.74 0.92 1.53
C ASN A 269 20.71 -0.15 1.01
N LEU A 270 20.73 -1.35 1.61
CA LEU A 270 21.54 -2.47 1.10
C LEU A 270 23.01 -2.07 0.85
N ALA A 271 23.62 -1.36 1.79
CA ALA A 271 24.95 -0.78 1.63
C ALA A 271 26.02 -1.44 2.52
N GLY A 272 25.62 -2.44 3.30
CA GLY A 272 26.49 -3.18 4.21
C GLY A 272 26.86 -2.43 5.49
N LEU A 273 26.16 -1.34 5.82
CA LEU A 273 26.44 -0.54 7.02
C LEU A 273 26.21 -1.36 8.29
N THR A 274 27.13 -1.30 9.26
CA THR A 274 26.97 -1.98 10.57
C THR A 274 26.54 -1.05 11.70
N ARG A 275 26.55 0.26 11.44
CA ARG A 275 26.18 1.33 12.38
C ARG A 275 25.52 2.51 11.67
N ILE A 276 24.76 3.30 12.41
CA ILE A 276 24.26 4.60 11.91
C ILE A 276 25.45 5.57 11.85
N ALA A 277 25.67 6.20 10.70
CA ALA A 277 26.73 7.20 10.54
C ALA A 277 26.38 8.51 11.26
N ASN A 278 27.36 9.41 11.36
CA ASN A 278 27.10 10.77 11.82
C ASN A 278 26.67 11.65 10.64
N PHE A 279 25.51 12.29 10.79
CA PHE A 279 24.89 13.17 9.80
C PHE A 279 24.58 14.56 10.39
N LEU A 280 25.15 14.92 11.54
CA LEU A 280 24.82 16.17 12.23
C LEU A 280 25.07 17.42 11.39
N SER A 281 26.03 17.39 10.45
CA SER A 281 26.31 18.53 9.58
C SER A 281 25.26 18.74 8.48
N LEU A 282 24.44 17.73 8.18
CA LEU A 282 23.40 17.77 7.15
C LEU A 282 22.12 18.39 7.72
N THR A 283 22.18 19.68 8.06
CA THR A 283 21.11 20.38 8.79
C THR A 283 19.77 20.47 8.06
N SER A 284 19.73 20.25 6.75
CA SER A 284 18.48 20.22 5.96
C SER A 284 17.89 18.83 5.77
N LEU A 285 18.53 17.78 6.30
CA LEU A 285 18.12 16.40 6.10
C LEU A 285 16.81 16.10 6.82
N ASP A 286 15.80 15.73 6.04
CA ASP A 286 14.43 15.48 6.49
C ASP A 286 14.13 13.97 6.52
N LYS A 287 14.57 13.25 5.48
CA LYS A 287 14.26 11.83 5.28
C LYS A 287 15.49 10.98 5.10
N ILE A 288 15.60 9.91 5.90
CA ILE A 288 16.75 8.99 5.88
C ILE A 288 16.25 7.55 5.71
N TYR A 289 16.76 6.88 4.70
CA TYR A 289 16.49 5.46 4.44
C TYR A 289 17.77 4.64 4.56
N LEU A 290 17.84 3.76 5.56
CA LEU A 290 18.96 2.86 5.87
C LEU A 290 18.52 1.39 5.89
N ASN A 291 17.55 1.04 5.05
CA ASN A 291 16.91 -0.26 5.04
C ASN A 291 17.85 -1.35 4.50
N ASN A 292 17.65 -2.59 4.93
CA ASN A 292 18.39 -3.76 4.44
C ASN A 292 19.91 -3.64 4.64
N ASN A 293 20.35 -3.02 5.73
CA ASN A 293 21.76 -2.98 6.14
C ASN A 293 22.03 -4.00 7.26
N ASN A 294 23.24 -3.97 7.81
CA ASN A 294 23.68 -4.83 8.89
C ASN A 294 23.77 -4.06 10.22
N ILE A 295 22.99 -2.99 10.38
CA ILE A 295 23.10 -2.10 11.54
C ILE A 295 22.70 -2.87 12.80
N SER A 296 23.64 -3.02 13.73
CA SER A 296 23.42 -3.79 14.96
C SER A 296 23.69 -2.99 16.24
N ASP A 297 24.57 -1.98 16.19
CA ASP A 297 24.89 -1.15 17.35
C ASP A 297 23.89 0.01 17.50
N PRO A 298 23.04 0.02 18.55
CA PRO A 298 22.07 1.08 18.78
C PRO A 298 22.69 2.33 19.42
N SER A 299 23.94 2.29 19.86
CA SER A 299 24.57 3.34 20.68
C SER A 299 25.32 4.38 19.87
N VAL A 300 25.55 4.13 18.59
CA VAL A 300 26.40 4.94 17.72
C VAL A 300 25.57 5.64 16.65
N GLY A 301 26.03 6.84 16.27
CA GLY A 301 25.41 7.68 15.26
C GLY A 301 24.84 8.95 15.85
N SER A 302 24.66 9.96 15.01
CA SER A 302 24.03 11.21 15.41
C SER A 302 23.30 11.79 14.20
N LEU A 303 22.03 12.13 14.41
CA LEU A 303 21.11 12.57 13.37
C LEU A 303 20.75 14.04 13.60
N PRO A 304 20.61 14.85 12.53
CA PRO A 304 20.30 16.26 12.69
C PRO A 304 18.86 16.45 13.20
N PRO A 305 18.56 17.52 13.96
CA PRO A 305 17.22 17.76 14.53
C PRO A 305 16.11 17.96 13.50
N SER A 306 16.46 18.22 12.24
CA SER A 306 15.55 18.42 11.11
C SER A 306 14.91 17.13 10.58
N VAL A 307 15.43 15.95 10.94
CA VAL A 307 14.90 14.67 10.45
C VAL A 307 13.49 14.47 10.96
N THR A 308 12.54 14.24 10.03
CA THR A 308 11.15 13.90 10.35
C THR A 308 10.82 12.45 10.04
N GLU A 309 11.58 11.77 9.17
CA GLU A 309 11.36 10.38 8.80
C GLU A 309 12.67 9.57 8.83
N LEU A 310 12.69 8.48 9.60
CA LEU A 310 13.81 7.55 9.71
C LEU A 310 13.35 6.11 9.46
N TYR A 311 13.92 5.48 8.43
CA TYR A 311 13.65 4.09 8.07
C TYR A 311 14.90 3.22 8.26
N LEU A 312 14.78 2.22 9.12
CA LEU A 312 15.81 1.26 9.54
C LEU A 312 15.31 -0.19 9.34
N VAL A 313 14.45 -0.40 8.34
CA VAL A 313 13.79 -1.69 8.07
C VAL A 313 14.80 -2.76 7.71
N SER A 314 14.62 -3.99 8.18
CA SER A 314 15.51 -5.12 7.84
C SER A 314 16.97 -4.87 8.20
N ASN A 315 17.22 -4.53 9.47
CA ASN A 315 18.56 -4.41 10.05
C ASN A 315 18.76 -5.50 11.13
N SER A 316 19.79 -5.36 11.96
CA SER A 316 20.13 -6.30 13.04
C SER A 316 20.01 -5.67 14.43
N LEU A 317 19.23 -4.59 14.59
CA LEU A 317 19.10 -3.84 15.84
C LEU A 317 18.45 -4.69 16.93
N SER A 318 19.08 -4.81 18.10
CA SER A 318 18.50 -5.48 19.28
C SER A 318 17.73 -4.53 20.20
N LEU A 319 17.91 -3.22 20.02
CA LEU A 319 17.24 -2.13 20.75
C LEU A 319 17.00 -0.97 19.79
N VAL A 320 16.09 -0.08 20.16
CA VAL A 320 15.91 1.19 19.43
C VAL A 320 17.17 2.05 19.59
N PRO A 321 17.69 2.69 18.52
CA PRO A 321 18.90 3.49 18.60
C PRO A 321 18.79 4.69 19.56
N THR A 322 19.81 4.94 20.38
CA THR A 322 19.79 5.96 21.45
C THR A 322 19.74 7.40 20.91
N CYS A 323 20.17 7.62 19.67
CA CYS A 323 20.10 8.91 19.02
C CYS A 323 18.66 9.35 18.69
N VAL A 324 17.72 8.40 18.55
CA VAL A 324 16.31 8.65 18.18
C VAL A 324 15.64 9.61 19.16
N ALA A 325 15.85 9.41 20.47
CA ALA A 325 15.25 10.24 21.52
C ALA A 325 15.64 11.73 21.41
N LYS A 326 16.75 12.06 20.73
CA LYS A 326 17.27 13.43 20.60
C LYS A 326 16.69 14.17 19.39
N ILE A 327 15.94 13.51 18.52
CA ILE A 327 15.43 14.08 17.27
C ILE A 327 14.03 14.63 17.52
N SER A 328 13.96 15.87 17.99
CA SER A 328 12.70 16.51 18.39
C SER A 328 11.69 16.67 17.25
N GLY A 329 12.12 16.63 15.98
CA GLY A 329 11.26 16.71 14.80
C GLY A 329 10.73 15.37 14.27
N LEU A 330 11.18 14.23 14.83
CA LEU A 330 10.90 12.92 14.25
C LEU A 330 9.42 12.56 14.34
N SER A 331 8.76 12.43 13.19
CA SER A 331 7.35 12.10 13.07
C SER A 331 7.10 10.63 12.76
N THR A 332 8.00 10.00 12.00
CA THR A 332 7.88 8.62 11.53
C THR A 332 9.17 7.85 11.78
N LEU A 333 9.05 6.71 12.44
CA LEU A 333 10.14 5.77 12.70
C LEU A 333 9.72 4.36 12.30
N ASP A 334 10.46 3.78 11.36
CA ASP A 334 10.26 2.40 10.92
C ASP A 334 11.46 1.54 11.27
N LEU A 335 11.24 0.59 12.17
CA LEU A 335 12.17 -0.41 12.70
C LEU A 335 11.72 -1.83 12.36
N THR A 336 10.84 -1.99 11.36
CA THR A 336 10.30 -3.27 10.95
C THR A 336 11.41 -4.27 10.61
N ASN A 337 11.21 -5.55 10.96
CA ASN A 337 12.14 -6.64 10.66
C ASN A 337 13.54 -6.41 11.27
N ASN A 338 13.62 -6.27 12.59
CA ASN A 338 14.87 -6.18 13.35
C ASN A 338 14.89 -7.26 14.45
N ASN A 339 15.83 -7.18 15.41
CA ASN A 339 15.94 -8.09 16.54
C ASN A 339 15.52 -7.45 17.87
N ILE A 340 14.68 -6.40 17.84
CA ILE A 340 14.33 -5.62 19.03
C ILE A 340 13.51 -6.50 19.98
N SER A 341 14.00 -6.68 21.21
CA SER A 341 13.33 -7.53 22.20
C SER A 341 12.53 -6.76 23.26
N LYS A 342 12.78 -5.46 23.38
CA LYS A 342 12.10 -4.58 24.35
C LYS A 342 12.09 -3.13 23.88
N ILE A 343 11.07 -2.39 24.33
CA ILE A 343 11.00 -0.94 24.27
C ILE A 343 11.35 -0.41 25.65
N GLU A 344 12.33 0.49 25.75
CA GLU A 344 12.74 1.09 27.03
C GLU A 344 12.11 2.48 27.21
N PRO A 345 11.81 2.88 28.47
CA PRO A 345 11.28 4.21 28.76
C PRO A 345 12.19 5.32 28.22
N GLY A 346 11.59 6.35 27.60
CA GLY A 346 12.31 7.53 27.14
C GLY A 346 13.10 7.35 25.83
N THR A 347 12.91 6.25 25.11
CA THR A 347 13.66 5.98 23.87
C THR A 347 13.13 6.73 22.64
N PHE A 348 11.91 7.25 22.71
CA PHE A 348 11.26 7.95 21.59
C PHE A 348 11.05 9.44 21.88
N PRO A 349 11.16 10.32 20.87
CA PRO A 349 10.83 11.73 21.02
C PRO A 349 9.32 11.95 21.11
N THR A 350 8.91 13.04 21.75
CA THR A 350 7.49 13.38 21.97
C THR A 350 6.74 13.78 20.70
N SER A 351 7.43 13.97 19.57
CA SER A 351 6.85 14.32 18.27
C SER A 351 6.42 13.12 17.43
N LEU A 352 6.77 11.91 17.84
CA LEU A 352 6.59 10.70 17.02
C LEU A 352 5.12 10.32 16.86
N GLN A 353 4.63 10.33 15.62
CA GLN A 353 3.24 10.05 15.25
C GLN A 353 3.04 8.64 14.70
N THR A 354 4.07 8.07 14.07
CA THR A 354 4.04 6.74 13.46
C THR A 354 5.24 5.92 13.94
N LEU A 355 4.96 4.79 14.58
CA LEU A 355 5.98 3.82 15.01
C LEU A 355 5.67 2.45 14.42
N ARG A 356 6.56 1.95 13.57
CA ARG A 356 6.51 0.59 13.03
C ARG A 356 7.64 -0.23 13.63
N VAL A 357 7.31 -1.25 14.41
CA VAL A 357 8.25 -2.17 15.07
C VAL A 357 7.82 -3.63 14.84
N SER A 358 7.17 -3.90 13.72
CA SER A 358 6.72 -5.24 13.37
C SER A 358 7.86 -6.18 12.99
N TYR A 359 7.61 -7.49 12.99
CA TYR A 359 8.64 -8.50 12.71
C TYR A 359 9.88 -8.35 13.61
N ASN A 360 9.66 -8.15 14.91
CA ASN A 360 10.71 -8.06 15.93
C ASN A 360 10.55 -9.18 16.97
N LYS A 361 11.22 -9.07 18.12
CA LYS A 361 11.21 -10.07 19.20
C LYS A 361 10.63 -9.52 20.49
N ILE A 362 9.77 -8.50 20.40
CA ILE A 362 9.20 -7.83 21.57
C ILE A 362 8.29 -8.80 22.30
N THR A 363 8.50 -8.98 23.61
CA THR A 363 7.72 -9.92 24.43
C THR A 363 6.64 -9.25 25.27
N ASN A 364 6.82 -7.98 25.64
CA ASN A 364 5.88 -7.22 26.46
C ASN A 364 5.80 -5.77 25.99
N ILE A 365 4.65 -5.13 26.21
CA ILE A 365 4.45 -3.70 25.95
C ILE A 365 3.99 -3.00 27.22
N THR A 366 4.65 -1.88 27.53
CA THR A 366 4.24 -0.94 28.57
C THR A 366 3.75 0.34 27.87
N PRO A 367 2.44 0.60 27.79
CA PRO A 367 1.92 1.73 27.02
C PRO A 367 2.46 3.10 27.42
N SER A 368 2.89 3.30 28.68
CA SER A 368 3.52 4.55 29.15
C SER A 368 4.93 4.80 28.60
N ASP A 369 5.59 3.80 28.03
CA ASP A 369 6.91 3.93 27.41
C ASP A 369 6.82 4.40 25.95
N LEU A 370 5.60 4.48 25.41
CA LEU A 370 5.30 4.98 24.07
C LEU A 370 5.09 6.50 24.08
N PRO A 371 5.43 7.21 23.00
CA PRO A 371 5.22 8.65 22.90
C PRO A 371 3.73 9.00 22.88
N SER A 372 3.34 10.07 23.59
CA SER A 372 1.94 10.48 23.74
C SER A 372 1.28 11.05 22.48
N SER A 373 2.06 11.35 21.44
CA SER A 373 1.61 11.87 20.14
C SER A 373 1.31 10.78 19.10
N LEU A 374 1.57 9.51 19.43
CA LEU A 374 1.40 8.37 18.53
C LEU A 374 -0.03 8.25 18.00
N SER A 375 -0.15 8.20 16.68
CA SER A 375 -1.41 8.00 15.96
C SER A 375 -1.50 6.62 15.31
N ASP A 376 -0.36 6.01 14.97
CA ASP A 376 -0.26 4.73 14.26
C ASP A 376 0.86 3.88 14.86
N LEU A 377 0.50 2.71 15.40
CA LEU A 377 1.41 1.78 16.05
C LEU A 377 1.30 0.38 15.42
N GLY A 378 2.38 -0.03 14.75
CA GLY A 378 2.55 -1.37 14.18
C GLY A 378 3.42 -2.26 15.06
N LEU A 379 2.81 -3.29 15.67
CA LEU A 379 3.44 -4.28 16.56
C LEU A 379 3.23 -5.71 16.04
N GLU A 380 2.76 -5.88 14.81
CA GLU A 380 2.46 -7.17 14.23
C GLU A 380 3.69 -8.08 14.10
N PHE A 381 3.50 -9.40 14.14
CA PHE A 381 4.60 -10.39 14.04
C PHE A 381 5.70 -10.17 15.09
N ASN A 382 5.32 -10.01 16.35
CA ASN A 382 6.23 -10.00 17.50
C ASN A 382 5.99 -11.25 18.38
N GLN A 383 6.49 -11.25 19.61
CA GLN A 383 6.33 -12.33 20.57
C GLN A 383 5.56 -11.85 21.80
N ILE A 384 4.66 -10.88 21.64
CA ILE A 384 4.02 -10.17 22.75
C ILE A 384 3.08 -11.12 23.48
N THR A 385 3.36 -11.38 24.75
CA THR A 385 2.52 -12.20 25.64
C THR A 385 1.65 -11.35 26.57
N GLU A 386 2.10 -10.13 26.89
CA GLU A 386 1.42 -9.25 27.83
C GLU A 386 1.51 -7.77 27.39
N ILE A 387 0.39 -7.06 27.57
CA ILE A 387 0.34 -5.59 27.55
C ILE A 387 0.05 -5.15 28.99
N GLN A 388 0.95 -4.37 29.58
CA GLN A 388 0.79 -3.89 30.95
C GLN A 388 -0.43 -2.96 31.06
N SER A 389 -1.04 -2.93 32.25
CA SER A 389 -2.31 -2.23 32.52
C SER A 389 -2.15 -0.72 32.68
N GLN A 390 -1.62 -0.05 31.66
CA GLN A 390 -1.58 1.41 31.53
C GLN A 390 -2.30 1.82 30.24
N PRO A 391 -2.90 3.03 30.16
CA PRO A 391 -3.58 3.46 28.96
C PRO A 391 -2.61 3.72 27.81
N PHE A 392 -3.00 3.32 26.60
CA PHE A 392 -2.33 3.76 25.37
C PHE A 392 -2.51 5.26 25.13
N PRO A 393 -1.65 5.89 24.29
CA PRO A 393 -1.79 7.28 23.90
C PRO A 393 -3.20 7.63 23.38
N THR A 394 -3.81 8.71 23.88
CA THR A 394 -5.19 9.12 23.53
C THR A 394 -5.35 9.58 22.08
N THR A 395 -4.24 9.86 21.41
CA THR A 395 -4.10 10.24 20.01
C THR A 395 -4.10 9.04 19.05
N LEU A 396 -3.92 7.82 19.57
CA LEU A 396 -3.78 6.60 18.78
C LEU A 396 -5.08 6.25 18.04
N ARG A 397 -4.95 5.96 16.75
CA ARG A 397 -6.05 5.64 15.83
C ARG A 397 -5.93 4.25 15.22
N TYR A 398 -4.70 3.79 14.99
CA TYR A 398 -4.40 2.49 14.38
C TYR A 398 -3.48 1.69 15.31
N LEU A 399 -3.93 0.49 15.70
CA LEU A 399 -3.17 -0.42 16.55
C LEU A 399 -3.18 -1.81 15.94
N HIS A 400 -2.02 -2.25 15.45
CA HIS A 400 -1.82 -3.57 14.87
C HIS A 400 -1.02 -4.46 15.82
N LEU A 401 -1.66 -5.51 16.34
CA LEU A 401 -1.10 -6.46 17.30
C LEU A 401 -1.23 -7.91 16.78
N ASN A 402 -1.57 -8.09 15.52
CA ASN A 402 -1.77 -9.42 14.93
C ASN A 402 -0.47 -10.24 14.87
N HIS A 403 -0.59 -11.57 14.86
CA HIS A 403 0.54 -12.50 14.93
C HIS A 403 1.44 -12.24 16.16
N ASN A 404 0.82 -12.24 17.34
CA ASN A 404 1.50 -12.20 18.63
C ASN A 404 1.04 -13.40 19.49
N GLN A 405 1.26 -13.35 20.81
CA GLN A 405 0.95 -14.44 21.73
C GLN A 405 0.06 -14.00 22.90
N LEU A 406 -0.74 -12.94 22.71
CA LEU A 406 -1.63 -12.40 23.73
C LEU A 406 -2.69 -13.45 24.09
N THR A 407 -2.88 -13.70 25.38
CA THR A 407 -3.95 -14.59 25.89
C THR A 407 -5.20 -13.83 26.34
N ARG A 408 -5.05 -12.52 26.56
CA ARG A 408 -6.13 -11.61 26.96
C ARG A 408 -5.89 -10.21 26.41
N ILE A 409 -6.95 -9.42 26.29
CA ILE A 409 -6.86 -7.98 25.98
C ILE A 409 -7.54 -7.16 27.08
N ASN A 410 -6.84 -6.14 27.59
CA ASN A 410 -7.43 -5.15 28.50
C ASN A 410 -8.04 -3.99 27.69
N THR A 411 -9.36 -3.98 27.49
CA THR A 411 -10.01 -2.97 26.65
C THR A 411 -10.08 -1.59 27.29
N SER A 412 -10.03 -1.48 28.62
CA SER A 412 -9.98 -0.19 29.32
C SER A 412 -8.66 0.57 29.10
N SER A 413 -7.62 -0.13 28.65
CA SER A 413 -6.33 0.47 28.27
C SER A 413 -6.37 1.13 26.89
N LEU A 414 -7.32 0.75 26.04
CA LEU A 414 -7.42 1.25 24.68
C LEU A 414 -7.95 2.68 24.68
N PRO A 415 -7.53 3.54 23.73
CA PRO A 415 -7.99 4.93 23.66
C PRO A 415 -9.35 5.04 22.96
N LEU A 416 -10.18 5.99 23.39
CA LEU A 416 -11.55 6.17 22.86
C LEU A 416 -11.59 6.54 21.37
N ASN A 417 -10.52 7.15 20.85
CA ASN A 417 -10.40 7.56 19.44
C ASN A 417 -9.85 6.45 18.52
N LEU A 418 -9.59 5.25 19.06
CA LEU A 418 -9.09 4.13 18.29
C LEU A 418 -10.11 3.76 17.21
N ARG A 419 -9.64 3.67 15.96
CA ARG A 419 -10.48 3.34 14.80
C ARG A 419 -10.27 1.91 14.35
N ASP A 420 -9.02 1.50 14.23
CA ASP A 420 -8.68 0.18 13.71
C ASP A 420 -7.85 -0.58 14.73
N LEU A 421 -8.35 -1.76 15.08
CA LEU A 421 -7.71 -2.68 16.02
C LEU A 421 -7.61 -4.06 15.38
N ASP A 422 -6.37 -4.49 15.14
CA ASP A 422 -6.08 -5.85 14.67
C ASP A 422 -5.42 -6.67 15.77
N LEU A 423 -6.17 -7.67 16.26
CA LEU A 423 -5.75 -8.64 17.27
C LEU A 423 -5.69 -10.07 16.70
N SER A 424 -5.78 -10.21 15.38
CA SER A 424 -5.87 -11.52 14.73
C SER A 424 -4.62 -12.38 14.96
N PHE A 425 -4.73 -13.70 14.91
CA PHE A 425 -3.58 -14.60 15.09
C PHE A 425 -2.86 -14.36 16.44
N ASN A 426 -3.64 -14.33 17.52
CA ASN A 426 -3.13 -14.35 18.89
C ASN A 426 -3.64 -15.63 19.58
N LYS A 427 -3.63 -15.66 20.92
CA LYS A 427 -4.17 -16.75 21.73
C LYS A 427 -5.28 -16.24 22.66
N ILE A 428 -5.98 -15.17 22.26
CA ILE A 428 -6.89 -14.44 23.14
C ILE A 428 -8.08 -15.32 23.47
N SER A 429 -8.27 -15.60 24.76
CA SER A 429 -9.45 -16.30 25.29
C SER A 429 -10.30 -15.41 26.19
N GLU A 430 -9.81 -14.22 26.55
CA GLU A 430 -10.46 -13.32 27.50
C GLU A 430 -10.37 -11.84 27.05
N ILE A 431 -11.50 -11.13 27.11
CA ILE A 431 -11.62 -9.69 26.84
C ILE A 431 -12.04 -9.01 28.15
N VAL A 432 -11.25 -8.06 28.66
CA VAL A 432 -11.46 -7.48 30.01
C VAL A 432 -11.34 -5.96 30.02
N PRO A 433 -12.35 -5.20 30.46
CA PRO A 433 -13.74 -5.61 30.58
C PRO A 433 -14.30 -6.12 29.25
N ASP A 434 -15.40 -6.87 29.31
CA ASP A 434 -16.04 -7.47 28.13
C ASP A 434 -16.87 -6.43 27.33
N ASN A 435 -16.17 -5.42 26.82
CA ASN A 435 -16.64 -4.38 25.92
C ASN A 435 -15.46 -3.70 25.22
N PHE A 436 -15.65 -3.24 23.99
CA PHE A 436 -14.65 -2.43 23.26
C PHE A 436 -15.03 -0.94 23.19
N ASN A 437 -14.09 -0.12 22.75
CA ASN A 437 -14.27 1.32 22.65
C ASN A 437 -15.21 1.71 21.49
N PRO A 438 -16.22 2.59 21.71
CA PRO A 438 -17.21 3.00 20.69
C PRO A 438 -16.65 3.65 19.42
N GLY A 439 -15.39 4.11 19.43
CA GLY A 439 -14.73 4.76 18.30
C GLY A 439 -14.36 3.83 17.14
N LEU A 440 -14.37 2.51 17.36
CA LEU A 440 -13.89 1.51 16.41
C LEU A 440 -14.72 1.49 15.12
N VAL A 441 -14.01 1.34 14.01
CA VAL A 441 -14.51 1.19 12.64
C VAL A 441 -14.17 -0.20 12.12
N HIS A 442 -12.97 -0.70 12.43
CA HIS A 442 -12.54 -2.06 12.06
C HIS A 442 -12.04 -2.80 13.30
N LEU A 443 -12.58 -4.00 13.54
CA LEU A 443 -12.17 -4.87 14.63
C LEU A 443 -11.91 -6.28 14.10
N TYR A 444 -10.66 -6.71 14.24
CA TYR A 444 -10.21 -8.02 13.78
C TYR A 444 -9.76 -8.88 14.95
N LEU A 445 -10.46 -9.98 15.18
CA LEU A 445 -10.23 -10.96 16.25
C LEU A 445 -10.04 -12.37 15.69
N SER A 446 -9.85 -12.52 14.38
CA SER A 446 -9.73 -13.83 13.73
C SER A 446 -8.58 -14.66 14.27
N ASN A 447 -8.68 -15.99 14.23
CA ASN A 447 -7.59 -16.89 14.66
C ASN A 447 -7.15 -16.60 16.12
N ASN A 448 -8.08 -16.73 17.05
CA ASN A 448 -7.87 -16.61 18.50
C ASN A 448 -8.54 -17.80 19.23
N ASN A 449 -8.60 -17.75 20.55
CA ASN A 449 -9.14 -18.81 21.40
C ASN A 449 -10.45 -18.37 22.09
N LEU A 450 -11.24 -17.49 21.46
CA LEU A 450 -12.51 -17.02 22.02
C LEU A 450 -13.55 -18.14 21.94
N SER A 451 -13.96 -18.69 23.09
CA SER A 451 -15.01 -19.71 23.15
C SER A 451 -16.43 -19.14 23.24
N SER A 452 -16.55 -17.87 23.64
CA SER A 452 -17.81 -17.18 23.84
C SER A 452 -17.66 -15.67 23.73
N ILE A 453 -18.75 -15.00 23.40
CA ILE A 453 -18.94 -13.55 23.54
C ILE A 453 -20.22 -13.31 24.34
N SER A 454 -20.39 -12.12 24.93
CA SER A 454 -21.60 -11.74 25.64
C SER A 454 -22.42 -10.68 24.88
N ASN A 455 -23.58 -10.31 25.44
CA ASN A 455 -24.38 -9.19 24.94
C ASN A 455 -23.67 -7.83 25.06
N THR A 456 -22.61 -7.72 25.88
CA THR A 456 -21.91 -6.45 26.11
C THR A 456 -20.61 -6.31 25.32
N THR A 457 -20.06 -7.41 24.79
CA THR A 457 -18.75 -7.43 24.10
C THR A 457 -18.64 -6.36 23.01
N PHE A 458 -19.69 -6.15 22.21
CA PHE A 458 -19.73 -5.17 21.12
C PHE A 458 -20.72 -4.03 21.36
N GLN A 459 -21.14 -3.82 22.61
CA GLN A 459 -22.09 -2.77 22.95
C GLN A 459 -21.56 -1.39 22.56
N ASN A 460 -22.44 -0.52 22.08
CA ASN A 460 -22.14 0.84 21.63
C ASN A 460 -21.16 0.98 20.43
N LEU A 461 -20.74 -0.09 19.76
CA LEU A 461 -19.89 -0.02 18.57
C LEU A 461 -20.66 0.41 17.30
N THR A 462 -21.37 1.53 17.40
CA THR A 462 -22.29 2.05 16.37
C THR A 462 -21.59 2.44 15.07
N ARG A 463 -20.28 2.66 15.10
CA ARG A 463 -19.44 3.06 13.96
C ARG A 463 -18.73 1.89 13.28
N LEU A 464 -18.84 0.67 13.82
CA LEU A 464 -18.13 -0.49 13.33
C LEU A 464 -18.65 -0.89 11.95
N VAL A 465 -17.75 -1.03 10.99
CA VAL A 465 -18.04 -1.34 9.58
C VAL A 465 -17.68 -2.79 9.25
N GLU A 466 -16.58 -3.30 9.81
CA GLU A 466 -16.10 -4.67 9.62
C GLU A 466 -15.75 -5.32 10.96
N LEU A 467 -16.31 -6.50 11.20
CA LEU A 467 -16.04 -7.35 12.35
C LEU A 467 -15.60 -8.73 11.86
N ARG A 468 -14.43 -9.18 12.30
CA ARG A 468 -13.93 -10.53 12.03
C ARG A 468 -13.75 -11.32 13.31
N LEU A 469 -14.42 -12.46 13.39
CA LEU A 469 -14.39 -13.42 14.49
C LEU A 469 -14.10 -14.85 14.01
N ASP A 470 -13.82 -15.02 12.72
CA ASP A 470 -13.55 -16.30 12.09
C ASP A 470 -12.35 -17.03 12.74
N HIS A 471 -12.33 -18.35 12.67
CA HIS A 471 -11.31 -19.19 13.29
C HIS A 471 -11.19 -18.97 14.81
N ASN A 472 -12.33 -18.96 15.51
CA ASN A 472 -12.40 -19.00 16.97
C ASN A 472 -13.36 -20.11 17.40
N PRO A 473 -13.12 -20.80 18.53
CA PRO A 473 -13.99 -21.88 19.02
C PRO A 473 -15.33 -21.38 19.63
N ILE A 474 -15.99 -20.41 19.00
CA ILE A 474 -17.22 -19.80 19.48
C ILE A 474 -18.39 -20.76 19.26
N LEU A 475 -19.01 -21.21 20.36
CA LEU A 475 -20.11 -22.17 20.34
C LEU A 475 -21.47 -21.54 20.00
N SER A 476 -21.69 -20.31 20.43
CA SER A 476 -22.96 -19.59 20.24
C SER A 476 -22.77 -18.08 20.30
N ILE A 477 -23.65 -17.36 19.61
CA ILE A 477 -23.74 -15.89 19.66
C ILE A 477 -25.03 -15.50 20.39
N PRO A 478 -24.98 -14.74 21.48
CA PRO A 478 -26.17 -14.25 22.18
C PRO A 478 -27.07 -13.34 21.31
N ASP A 479 -28.38 -13.39 21.54
CA ASP A 479 -29.40 -12.68 20.74
C ASP A 479 -29.16 -11.17 20.58
N LEU A 480 -28.59 -10.51 21.59
CA LEU A 480 -28.38 -9.05 21.59
C LEU A 480 -26.92 -8.64 21.28
N ALA A 481 -26.03 -9.59 20.99
CA ALA A 481 -24.60 -9.33 20.83
C ALA A 481 -24.28 -8.33 19.71
N PHE A 482 -25.13 -8.24 18.67
CA PHE A 482 -24.94 -7.35 17.52
C PHE A 482 -25.95 -6.19 17.46
N PHE A 483 -26.74 -6.00 18.51
CA PHE A 483 -27.86 -5.05 18.49
C PHE A 483 -27.42 -3.63 18.14
N ASP A 484 -26.29 -3.15 18.67
CA ASP A 484 -25.79 -1.78 18.46
C ASP A 484 -24.94 -1.59 17.20
N LEU A 485 -24.65 -2.66 16.44
CA LEU A 485 -23.75 -2.64 15.28
C LEU A 485 -24.41 -2.03 14.02
N LYS A 486 -24.91 -0.81 14.16
CA LYS A 486 -25.75 -0.16 13.15
C LYS A 486 -25.00 0.14 11.85
N SER A 487 -23.70 0.38 11.88
CA SER A 487 -22.90 0.65 10.67
C SER A 487 -22.27 -0.60 10.03
N LEU A 488 -22.49 -1.79 10.59
CA LEU A 488 -21.79 -2.99 10.15
C LEU A 488 -22.23 -3.39 8.74
N THR A 489 -21.25 -3.64 7.88
CA THR A 489 -21.46 -4.10 6.50
C THR A 489 -20.84 -5.47 6.25
N LYS A 490 -19.83 -5.85 7.03
CA LYS A 490 -19.11 -7.12 6.87
C LYS A 490 -18.95 -7.82 8.21
N LEU A 491 -19.39 -9.07 8.25
CA LEU A 491 -19.26 -9.96 9.41
C LEU A 491 -18.68 -11.30 8.95
N TYR A 492 -17.59 -11.73 9.58
CA TYR A 492 -16.94 -13.00 9.31
C TYR A 492 -16.95 -13.87 10.58
N LEU A 493 -17.56 -15.05 10.46
CA LEU A 493 -17.73 -16.07 11.50
C LEU A 493 -17.33 -17.47 10.98
N ASP A 494 -16.57 -17.53 9.89
CA ASP A 494 -16.12 -18.78 9.28
C ASP A 494 -15.28 -19.62 10.25
N ASN A 495 -15.31 -20.94 10.12
CA ASN A 495 -14.51 -21.86 10.95
C ASN A 495 -14.68 -21.57 12.46
N THR A 496 -15.91 -21.36 12.90
CA THR A 496 -16.29 -21.32 14.31
C THR A 496 -16.95 -22.62 14.74
N ASP A 497 -17.16 -22.83 16.03
CA ASP A 497 -17.82 -24.03 16.57
C ASP A 497 -19.35 -23.82 16.73
N LEU A 498 -19.94 -22.89 15.97
CA LEU A 498 -21.35 -22.53 16.10
C LEU A 498 -22.26 -23.72 15.81
N THR A 499 -23.13 -24.04 16.77
CA THR A 499 -24.08 -25.16 16.61
C THR A 499 -25.36 -24.78 15.88
N GLU A 500 -25.68 -23.49 15.79
CA GLU A 500 -26.85 -22.99 15.08
C GLU A 500 -26.68 -21.60 14.50
N ILE A 501 -27.55 -21.24 13.54
CA ILE A 501 -27.56 -19.91 12.93
C ILE A 501 -27.86 -18.87 14.03
N PRO A 502 -26.96 -17.90 14.28
CA PRO A 502 -27.20 -16.82 15.23
C PRO A 502 -28.42 -15.99 14.86
N THR A 503 -29.36 -15.83 15.79
CA THR A 503 -30.52 -14.92 15.64
C THR A 503 -30.09 -13.46 15.55
N ALA A 504 -29.00 -13.10 16.25
CA ALA A 504 -28.46 -11.74 16.35
C ALA A 504 -28.08 -11.11 15.00
N ILE A 505 -27.75 -11.90 13.96
CA ILE A 505 -27.46 -11.33 12.63
C ILE A 505 -28.68 -10.63 12.02
N GLY A 506 -29.89 -10.99 12.45
CA GLY A 506 -31.13 -10.30 12.06
C GLY A 506 -31.20 -8.84 12.53
N ASP A 507 -30.30 -8.39 13.41
CA ASP A 507 -30.22 -7.01 13.88
C ASP A 507 -29.40 -6.10 12.95
N LEU A 508 -28.65 -6.67 12.01
CA LEU A 508 -27.66 -6.00 11.17
C LEU A 508 -28.28 -5.33 9.94
N SER A 509 -29.01 -4.24 10.15
CA SER A 509 -29.83 -3.57 9.11
C SER A 509 -29.06 -2.96 7.92
N ASN A 510 -27.75 -2.73 8.07
CA ASN A 510 -26.89 -2.12 7.05
C ASN A 510 -26.06 -3.13 6.25
N ILE A 511 -26.14 -4.41 6.59
CA ILE A 511 -25.65 -5.46 5.69
C ILE A 511 -26.70 -5.62 4.60
N ARG A 512 -26.40 -5.14 3.40
CA ARG A 512 -27.26 -5.27 2.22
C ARG A 512 -26.46 -5.70 1.01
N GLY A 513 -27.03 -6.59 0.21
CA GLY A 513 -26.34 -7.19 -0.92
C GLY A 513 -25.96 -6.20 -2.03
N ASP A 514 -26.80 -5.18 -2.25
CA ASP A 514 -26.60 -4.09 -3.20
C ASP A 514 -25.45 -3.15 -2.83
N LEU A 515 -25.11 -3.08 -1.53
CA LEU A 515 -24.00 -2.27 -1.01
C LEU A 515 -22.73 -3.12 -0.74
N GLY A 516 -22.68 -4.35 -1.24
CA GLY A 516 -21.56 -5.27 -1.04
C GLY A 516 -21.44 -5.82 0.38
N GLY A 517 -22.52 -5.73 1.17
CA GLY A 517 -22.58 -6.29 2.52
C GLY A 517 -22.44 -7.81 2.51
N THR A 518 -21.72 -8.36 3.49
CA THR A 518 -21.37 -9.79 3.54
C THR A 518 -21.51 -10.35 4.96
N VAL A 519 -22.13 -11.51 5.09
CA VAL A 519 -22.04 -12.37 6.28
C VAL A 519 -21.45 -13.72 5.86
N SER A 520 -20.36 -14.10 6.47
CA SER A 520 -19.68 -15.36 6.17
C SER A 520 -19.74 -16.31 7.37
N LEU A 521 -20.36 -17.47 7.16
CA LEU A 521 -20.58 -18.57 8.11
C LEU A 521 -20.13 -19.90 7.47
N SER A 522 -19.03 -19.87 6.71
CA SER A 522 -18.52 -21.02 5.97
C SER A 522 -17.69 -21.95 6.86
N ALA A 523 -17.60 -23.22 6.45
CA ALA A 523 -16.78 -24.23 7.12
C ALA A 523 -17.11 -24.41 8.62
N ILE A 524 -18.40 -24.41 8.96
CA ILE A 524 -18.90 -24.73 10.31
C ILE A 524 -19.59 -26.09 10.25
N GLU A 525 -18.88 -27.15 10.59
CA GLU A 525 -19.36 -28.54 10.44
C GLU A 525 -20.54 -28.87 11.38
N SER A 526 -20.57 -28.25 12.56
CA SER A 526 -21.58 -28.47 13.61
C SER A 526 -22.88 -27.68 13.40
N MET A 527 -23.00 -26.90 12.33
CA MET A 527 -24.11 -25.98 12.11
C MET A 527 -25.42 -26.72 11.82
N ILE A 528 -26.29 -26.84 12.81
CA ILE A 528 -27.66 -27.30 12.63
C ILE A 528 -28.54 -26.08 12.35
N CYS A 529 -29.44 -26.22 11.39
CA CYS A 529 -30.41 -25.19 11.07
C CYS A 529 -31.79 -25.72 11.45
N PRO A 530 -32.29 -25.52 12.69
CA PRO A 530 -33.66 -25.86 13.05
C PRO A 530 -34.62 -24.71 12.75
N CYS A 531 -35.89 -25.02 12.50
CA CYS A 531 -37.00 -24.06 12.41
C CYS A 531 -38.04 -24.34 13.52
N PRO A 532 -38.86 -23.35 13.92
CA PRO A 532 -38.92 -21.98 13.40
C PRO A 532 -37.80 -21.07 13.93
N LYS A 533 -37.38 -20.08 13.13
CA LYS A 533 -36.49 -19.00 13.55
C LYS A 533 -37.26 -17.68 13.71
N PRO A 534 -36.76 -16.69 14.47
CA PRO A 534 -37.45 -15.41 14.66
C PRO A 534 -37.77 -14.72 13.33
N VAL A 535 -38.99 -14.17 13.22
CA VAL A 535 -39.48 -13.48 12.00
C VAL A 535 -38.53 -12.37 11.55
N LYS A 536 -37.86 -11.70 12.49
CA LYS A 536 -36.86 -10.66 12.19
C LYS A 536 -35.69 -11.21 11.35
N LEU A 537 -35.15 -12.38 11.72
CA LEU A 537 -34.07 -13.04 10.98
C LEU A 537 -34.54 -13.50 9.60
N VAL A 538 -35.73 -14.10 9.52
CA VAL A 538 -36.30 -14.58 8.26
C VAL A 538 -36.59 -13.43 7.29
N ASN A 539 -37.07 -12.28 7.77
CA ASN A 539 -37.24 -11.10 6.92
C ASN A 539 -35.90 -10.47 6.53
N TRP A 540 -34.93 -10.44 7.45
CA TRP A 540 -33.62 -9.88 7.18
C TRP A 540 -32.90 -10.61 6.04
N VAL A 541 -32.96 -11.95 6.00
CA VAL A 541 -32.31 -12.76 4.96
C VAL A 541 -32.80 -12.42 3.54
N GLN A 542 -34.05 -11.95 3.38
CA GLN A 542 -34.61 -11.54 2.09
C GLN A 542 -33.91 -10.29 1.51
N SER A 543 -33.29 -9.48 2.37
CA SER A 543 -32.59 -8.24 2.00
C SER A 543 -31.08 -8.40 1.80
N VAL A 544 -30.54 -9.59 2.08
CA VAL A 544 -29.10 -9.88 2.02
C VAL A 544 -28.83 -10.98 1.00
N THR A 545 -28.12 -10.66 -0.07
CA THR A 545 -27.86 -11.63 -1.16
C THR A 545 -26.56 -12.41 -0.98
N ASN A 546 -25.67 -11.99 -0.08
CA ASN A 546 -24.35 -12.59 0.11
C ASN A 546 -24.15 -13.12 1.54
N ILE A 547 -24.96 -14.12 1.91
CA ILE A 547 -24.72 -14.94 3.09
C ILE A 547 -24.06 -16.24 2.63
N GLN A 548 -22.85 -16.47 3.12
CA GLN A 548 -22.06 -17.66 2.80
C GLN A 548 -22.15 -18.65 3.96
N GLY A 549 -22.31 -19.93 3.65
CA GLY A 549 -22.40 -20.98 4.67
C GLY A 549 -23.44 -22.04 4.35
N TYR A 550 -23.26 -23.19 4.99
CA TYR A 550 -24.09 -24.37 4.78
C TYR A 550 -24.56 -24.91 6.12
N CYS A 551 -25.78 -25.43 6.13
CA CYS A 551 -26.29 -26.27 7.19
C CYS A 551 -25.67 -27.67 7.08
N SER A 552 -25.61 -28.42 8.18
CA SER A 552 -25.09 -29.80 8.24
C SER A 552 -25.78 -30.79 7.30
N ASN A 553 -27.00 -30.47 6.83
CA ASN A 553 -27.73 -31.24 5.82
C ASN A 553 -27.36 -30.87 4.36
N GLY A 554 -26.37 -30.01 4.15
CA GLY A 554 -25.83 -29.61 2.83
C GLY A 554 -26.55 -28.45 2.15
N PHE A 555 -27.67 -27.95 2.70
CA PHE A 555 -28.35 -26.77 2.17
C PHE A 555 -27.63 -25.49 2.54
N THR A 556 -27.71 -24.47 1.67
CA THR A 556 -27.22 -23.13 2.03
C THR A 556 -28.10 -22.52 3.13
N ILE A 557 -27.49 -21.73 4.00
CA ILE A 557 -28.21 -21.05 5.10
C ILE A 557 -29.35 -20.17 4.54
N SER A 558 -29.09 -19.45 3.45
CA SER A 558 -30.09 -18.60 2.78
C SER A 558 -31.29 -19.40 2.29
N GLN A 559 -31.06 -20.56 1.66
CA GLN A 559 -32.15 -21.42 1.20
C GLN A 559 -32.99 -21.90 2.38
N TYR A 560 -32.36 -22.37 3.44
CA TYR A 560 -33.06 -22.88 4.62
C TYR A 560 -33.95 -21.84 5.30
N LEU A 561 -33.43 -20.61 5.48
CA LEU A 561 -34.20 -19.52 6.09
C LEU A 561 -35.39 -19.08 5.23
N LEU A 562 -35.25 -19.06 3.90
CA LEU A 562 -36.28 -18.62 2.97
C LEU A 562 -37.36 -19.67 2.68
N THR A 563 -37.05 -20.96 2.75
CA THR A 563 -38.02 -22.02 2.44
C THR A 563 -38.61 -22.62 3.71
N GLU A 564 -37.80 -23.33 4.49
CA GLU A 564 -38.26 -24.14 5.62
C GLU A 564 -38.79 -23.27 6.77
N CYS A 565 -38.05 -22.22 7.12
CA CYS A 565 -38.42 -21.36 8.24
C CYS A 565 -39.56 -20.39 7.91
N GLN A 566 -39.65 -19.93 6.65
CA GLN A 566 -40.74 -19.06 6.23
C GLN A 566 -42.09 -19.80 6.33
N ILE A 567 -42.17 -21.06 5.86
CA ILE A 567 -43.38 -21.90 5.96
C ILE A 567 -43.77 -22.13 7.42
N ALA A 568 -42.79 -22.46 8.28
CA ALA A 568 -43.05 -22.69 9.71
C ALA A 568 -43.59 -21.45 10.43
N THR A 569 -43.10 -20.25 10.09
CA THR A 569 -43.60 -18.99 10.69
C THR A 569 -45.01 -18.61 10.24
N THR A 570 -45.43 -18.99 9.03
CA THR A 570 -46.80 -18.78 8.55
C THR A 570 -47.80 -19.72 9.24
N THR A 571 -47.44 -20.99 9.47
CA THR A 571 -48.32 -21.96 10.15
C THR A 571 -48.55 -21.65 11.63
N VAL A 572 -47.60 -21.02 12.32
CA VAL A 572 -47.76 -20.61 13.73
C VAL A 572 -48.70 -19.40 13.89
N ARG A 573 -48.86 -18.56 12.86
CA ARG A 573 -49.80 -17.42 12.87
C ARG A 573 -51.26 -17.83 12.68
N GLU A 574 -51.54 -19.02 12.17
CA GLU A 574 -52.90 -19.46 11.86
C GLU A 574 -53.63 -20.15 13.04
N THR A 575 -52.97 -20.38 14.19
CA THR A 575 -53.58 -21.12 15.32
C THR A 575 -54.00 -20.29 16.53
N THR A 576 -54.09 -18.95 16.44
CA THR A 576 -54.56 -18.12 17.56
C THR A 576 -55.67 -17.13 17.19
N THR A 577 -56.90 -17.64 17.04
CA THR A 577 -58.15 -16.93 17.38
C THR A 577 -59.25 -17.92 17.77
N PRO A 578 -60.01 -17.69 18.88
CA PRO A 578 -61.03 -18.62 19.35
C PRO A 578 -62.44 -18.17 18.96
N HIS A 579 -63.17 -18.96 18.17
CA HIS A 579 -64.63 -18.92 18.10
C HIS A 579 -65.20 -20.33 18.05
N GLY A 580 -65.96 -20.68 19.09
CA GLY A 580 -66.59 -21.98 19.28
C GLY A 580 -68.01 -22.06 18.73
N ASN A 581 -68.50 -23.30 18.57
CA ASN A 581 -69.57 -23.81 19.42
C ASN A 581 -69.77 -25.33 19.27
N ALA A 582 -69.60 -26.01 20.42
CA ALA A 582 -70.30 -27.17 20.99
C ALA A 582 -70.74 -28.39 20.15
N SER A 583 -70.20 -29.58 20.49
CA SER A 583 -70.97 -30.65 21.15
C SER A 583 -70.11 -31.78 21.78
N VAL A 584 -70.07 -31.78 23.12
CA VAL A 584 -70.12 -32.85 24.16
C VAL A 584 -69.41 -34.21 23.98
N LEU A 585 -68.45 -34.47 24.90
CA LEU A 585 -68.28 -35.61 25.86
C LEU A 585 -66.77 -35.68 26.21
N GLY A 586 -66.23 -35.63 27.44
CA GLY A 586 -66.68 -35.49 28.82
C GLY A 586 -65.45 -35.65 29.74
N LEU A 587 -65.50 -35.08 30.96
CA LEU A 587 -64.62 -35.28 32.13
C LEU A 587 -63.18 -34.72 32.02
N SER A 588 -62.57 -34.00 32.97
CA SER A 588 -62.92 -33.52 34.30
C SER A 588 -61.76 -32.63 34.81
N ALA A 589 -62.07 -31.45 35.40
CA ALA A 589 -61.48 -30.78 36.60
C ALA A 589 -59.93 -30.59 36.67
N VAL A 590 -59.30 -29.46 37.07
CA VAL A 590 -59.62 -28.35 37.98
C VAL A 590 -58.72 -27.14 37.64
N TYR A 591 -59.31 -25.94 37.60
CA TYR A 591 -58.64 -24.63 37.64
C TYR A 591 -58.28 -24.24 39.09
N ILE A 592 -57.26 -23.39 39.30
CA ILE A 592 -57.38 -22.10 40.00
C ILE A 592 -56.13 -21.24 39.69
N TRP A 593 -56.39 -20.15 38.97
CA TRP A 593 -55.68 -18.87 39.08
C TRP A 593 -56.52 -17.99 40.01
N GLY A 594 -55.86 -17.11 40.77
CA GLY A 594 -56.51 -16.00 41.46
C GLY A 594 -55.73 -14.72 41.17
N ALA A 595 -56.18 -13.94 40.21
CA ALA A 595 -55.74 -12.57 39.98
C ALA A 595 -56.54 -11.62 40.89
N LEU A 596 -55.92 -10.53 41.35
CA LEU A 596 -56.64 -9.27 41.52
C LEU A 596 -55.68 -8.08 41.45
N PHE A 597 -55.92 -7.22 40.46
CA PHE A 597 -55.47 -5.83 40.40
C PHE A 597 -56.38 -4.99 41.31
N VAL A 598 -55.85 -3.92 41.91
CA VAL A 598 -56.37 -2.53 41.83
C VAL A 598 -55.46 -1.58 42.62
N LEU A 599 -55.22 -0.42 41.99
CA LEU A 599 -54.49 0.77 42.45
C LEU A 599 -54.96 1.33 43.81
N LEU A 600 -54.04 1.97 44.56
CA LEU A 600 -54.24 3.34 45.06
C LEU A 600 -52.96 3.95 45.66
N SER A 601 -52.89 5.25 45.45
CA SER A 601 -51.80 6.20 45.68
C SER A 601 -51.61 6.56 47.17
N VAL A 602 -50.51 7.30 47.42
CA VAL A 602 -50.29 8.34 48.47
C VAL A 602 -49.16 8.05 49.49
N ARG A 603 -48.13 8.92 49.38
CA ARG A 603 -47.15 9.49 50.33
C ARG A 603 -47.25 9.15 51.83
N PHE A 604 -46.09 8.95 52.50
CA PHE A 604 -45.45 9.82 53.54
C PHE A 604 -44.28 9.03 54.21
N PHE A 605 -43.01 9.47 54.08
CA PHE A 605 -42.11 10.17 55.04
C PHE A 605 -41.07 9.32 55.82
N ASN A 606 -39.80 9.79 55.73
CA ASN A 606 -38.64 9.80 56.67
C ASN A 606 -38.12 8.48 57.28
N ASN A 607 -36.81 8.23 57.41
CA ASN A 607 -35.66 9.11 57.70
C ASN A 607 -34.48 8.87 56.77
#